data_AF-A0ABD0NAD0-F1
#
_entry.id   AF-A0ABD0NAD0-F1
#
_cell.length_a   1.000
_cell.length_b   1.000
_cell.length_c   1.000
_cell.angle_alpha   90.00
_cell.angle_beta   90.00
_cell.angle_gamma   90.00
#
_symmetry.space_group_name_H-M   'P 1'
#
loop_
_entity.id
_entity.type
_entity.pdbx_description
1 polymer ?
#
loop_
_entity_poly.entity_id
_entity_poly.type
_entity_poly.pdbx_seq_one_letter_code
_entity_poly.pdbx_strand_id
1 'polypeptide(L)'
;ADFGFNEHHQNEVINYMRFARSKRALRLKTVDSCFQDLKDSRLMEETYTVDEVSDMLDGLQVLVRGEVEMELINTAHTNVLLLRQLFSQAEKFYLRLQTDISELEN
;
A
#
# COMPACT_ATOMS: atom_id res chain seq x y z
N ALA A 1 -6.57 -4.54 18.56
CA ALA A 1 -6.32 -5.98 18.69
C ALA A 1 -5.22 -6.15 19.73
N ASP A 2 -5.39 -7.10 20.64
CA ASP A 2 -4.32 -7.56 21.53
C ASP A 2 -3.55 -8.65 20.77
N PHE A 3 -2.26 -8.44 20.56
CA PHE A 3 -1.40 -9.34 19.78
C PHE A 3 -0.55 -10.25 20.67
N GLY A 4 -0.79 -10.27 21.99
CA GLY A 4 0.02 -11.04 22.93
C GLY A 4 1.42 -10.47 23.17
N PHE A 5 1.64 -9.21 22.76
CA PHE A 5 2.90 -8.50 22.98
C PHE A 5 2.94 -7.84 24.36
N ASN A 6 4.16 -7.59 24.86
CA ASN A 6 4.32 -6.66 25.98
C ASN A 6 3.89 -5.24 25.57
N GLU A 7 3.67 -4.36 26.56
CA GLU A 7 3.18 -3.00 26.33
C GLU A 7 4.05 -2.20 25.35
N HIS A 8 5.37 -2.33 25.44
CA HIS A 8 6.29 -1.62 24.57
C HIS A 8 6.10 -2.04 23.10
N HIS A 9 6.14 -3.34 22.81
CA HIS A 9 5.96 -3.85 21.45
C HIS A 9 4.54 -3.66 20.92
N GLN A 10 3.53 -3.70 21.79
CA GLN A 10 2.15 -3.35 21.43
C GLN A 10 2.07 -1.91 20.91
N ASN A 11 2.75 -0.97 21.58
CA ASN A 11 2.79 0.42 21.14
C ASN A 11 3.54 0.60 19.80
N GLU A 12 4.66 -0.09 19.60
CA GLU A 12 5.39 -0.06 18.32
C GLU A 12 4.54 -0.56 17.15
N VAL A 13 3.81 -1.67 17.33
CA VAL A 13 2.91 -2.21 16.29
C VAL A 13 1.75 -1.25 16.01
N ILE A 14 1.17 -0.62 17.04
CA ILE A 14 0.14 0.41 16.85
C ILE A 14 0.68 1.61 16.06
N ASN A 15 1.90 2.07 16.34
CA ASN A 15 2.53 3.16 15.61
C ASN A 15 2.75 2.80 14.14
N TYR A 16 3.27 1.60 13.86
CA TYR A 16 3.42 1.11 12.49
C TYR A 16 2.06 0.98 11.77
N MET A 17 1.02 0.44 12.41
CA MET A 17 -0.32 0.35 11.83
C MET A 17 -0.89 1.73 11.48
N ARG A 18 -0.69 2.75 12.33
CA ARG A 18 -1.08 4.13 12.04
C ARG A 18 -0.32 4.69 10.85
N PHE A 19 0.99 4.48 10.80
CA PHE A 19 1.83 4.87 9.66
C PHE A 19 1.35 4.23 8.35
N ALA A 20 1.14 2.91 8.33
CA ALA A 20 0.67 2.18 7.15
C ALA A 20 -0.72 2.66 6.71
N ARG A 21 -1.62 2.93 7.67
CA ARG A 21 -2.94 3.50 7.38
C ARG A 21 -2.84 4.87 6.70
N SER A 22 -1.98 5.75 7.21
CA SER A 22 -1.78 7.09 6.63
C SER A 22 -1.21 7.02 5.21
N LYS A 23 -0.26 6.11 4.95
CA LYS A 23 0.29 5.87 3.62
C LYS A 23 -0.77 5.37 2.64
N ARG A 24 -1.55 4.36 3.04
CA ARG A 24 -2.67 3.86 2.24
C ARG A 24 -3.69 4.96 1.93
N ALA A 25 -4.06 5.79 2.91
CA ALA A 25 -4.99 6.89 2.70
C ALA A 25 -4.47 7.92 1.68
N LEU A 26 -3.15 8.20 1.66
CA LEU A 26 -2.55 9.07 0.66
C LEU A 26 -2.65 8.47 -0.75
N ARG A 27 -2.38 7.16 -0.91
CA ARG A 27 -2.46 6.50 -2.21
C ARG A 27 -3.86 6.38 -2.76
N LEU A 28 -4.85 6.15 -1.90
CA LEU A 28 -6.25 6.17 -2.32
C LEU A 28 -6.64 7.54 -2.91
N LYS A 29 -6.14 8.64 -2.34
CA LYS A 29 -6.34 9.97 -2.93
C LYS A 29 -5.70 10.09 -4.31
N THR A 30 -4.53 9.49 -4.54
CA THR A 30 -3.90 9.47 -5.87
C THR A 30 -4.75 8.71 -6.87
N VAL A 31 -5.34 7.57 -6.47
CA VAL A 31 -6.30 6.85 -7.31
C VAL A 31 -7.51 7.73 -7.61
N ASP A 32 -8.12 8.38 -6.61
CA ASP A 32 -9.24 9.31 -6.81
C ASP A 32 -8.88 10.43 -7.80
N SER A 33 -7.66 10.97 -7.69
CA SER A 33 -7.13 11.96 -8.63
C SER A 33 -7.02 11.43 -10.04
N CYS A 34 -6.59 10.18 -10.28
CA CYS A 34 -6.57 9.62 -11.64
C CYS A 34 -7.94 9.63 -12.31
N PHE A 35 -9.01 9.34 -11.56
CA PHE A 35 -10.38 9.40 -12.09
C PHE A 35 -10.82 10.85 -12.34
N GLN A 36 -10.47 11.77 -11.44
CA GLN A 36 -10.81 13.18 -11.59
C GLN A 36 -10.08 13.80 -12.78
N ASP A 37 -8.80 13.51 -12.94
CA ASP A 37 -7.98 13.98 -14.06
C ASP A 37 -8.52 13.47 -15.40
N LEU A 38 -8.99 12.21 -15.47
CA LEU A 38 -9.66 11.69 -16.66
C LEU A 38 -10.94 12.47 -16.98
N LYS A 39 -11.77 12.74 -15.96
CA LYS A 39 -13.02 13.49 -16.15
C LYS A 39 -12.73 14.90 -16.68
N ASP A 40 -11.77 15.58 -16.07
CA ASP A 40 -11.44 16.98 -16.38
C ASP A 40 -10.68 17.14 -17.71
N SER A 41 -10.01 16.09 -18.19
CA SER A 41 -9.20 16.14 -19.42
C SER A 41 -9.82 15.45 -20.63
N ARG A 42 -10.62 14.39 -20.44
CA ARG A 42 -11.15 13.56 -21.53
C ARG A 42 -12.68 13.46 -21.55
N LEU A 43 -13.37 13.62 -20.41
CA LEU A 43 -14.84 13.54 -20.33
C LEU A 43 -15.50 14.93 -20.43
N MET A 44 -15.22 15.66 -21.51
CA MET A 44 -15.64 17.05 -21.74
C MET A 44 -16.77 17.22 -22.77
N GLU A 45 -17.14 16.17 -23.51
CA GLU A 45 -18.13 16.21 -24.57
C GLU A 45 -19.51 15.78 -24.09
N GLU A 46 -20.56 16.21 -24.80
CA GLU A 46 -21.95 15.88 -24.47
C GLU A 46 -22.33 14.45 -24.89
N THR A 47 -21.70 13.91 -25.94
CA THR A 47 -21.96 12.57 -26.48
C THR A 47 -20.66 11.84 -26.78
N TYR A 48 -20.62 10.54 -26.51
CA TYR A 48 -19.48 9.69 -26.80
C TYR A 48 -19.90 8.43 -27.55
N THR A 49 -19.04 7.96 -28.43
CA THR A 49 -19.12 6.61 -28.98
C THR A 49 -18.67 5.58 -27.95
N VAL A 50 -19.08 4.33 -28.15
CA VAL A 50 -18.66 3.20 -27.31
C VAL A 50 -17.13 3.02 -27.34
N ASP A 51 -16.51 3.24 -28.50
CA ASP A 51 -15.07 3.07 -28.67
C ASP A 51 -14.29 4.13 -27.86
N GLU A 52 -14.73 5.39 -27.89
CA GLU A 52 -14.10 6.46 -27.11
C GLU A 52 -14.20 6.21 -25.60
N VAL A 53 -15.37 5.74 -25.14
CA VAL A 53 -15.56 5.36 -23.72
C VAL A 53 -14.66 4.19 -23.35
N SER A 54 -14.57 3.17 -24.21
CA SER A 54 -13.71 2.00 -23.98
C SER A 54 -12.24 2.41 -23.87
N ASP A 55 -11.75 3.24 -24.80
CA ASP A 55 -10.39 3.75 -24.80
C ASP A 55 -10.08 4.62 -23.55
N MET A 56 -11.06 5.38 -23.06
CA MET A 56 -10.92 6.15 -21.82
C MET A 56 -10.80 5.23 -20.59
N LEU A 57 -11.63 4.17 -20.52
CA LEU A 57 -11.60 3.21 -19.43
C LEU A 57 -10.31 2.38 -19.42
N ASP A 58 -9.85 1.94 -20.59
CA ASP A 58 -8.59 1.19 -20.73
C ASP A 58 -7.39 2.04 -20.29
N GLY A 59 -7.34 3.31 -20.70
CA GLY A 59 -6.32 4.24 -20.24
C GLY A 59 -6.33 4.45 -18.73
N LEU A 60 -7.52 4.61 -18.15
CA LEU A 60 -7.68 4.75 -16.69
C LEU A 60 -7.24 3.49 -15.94
N GLN A 61 -7.59 2.31 -16.45
CA GLN A 61 -7.17 1.03 -15.86
C GLN A 61 -5.66 0.93 -15.80
N VAL A 62 -4.94 1.32 -16.84
CA VAL A 62 -3.47 1.32 -16.87
C VAL A 62 -2.90 2.23 -15.78
N LEU A 63 -3.42 3.46 -15.65
CA LEU A 63 -2.97 4.42 -14.63
C LEU A 63 -3.23 3.90 -13.21
N VAL A 64 -4.45 3.47 -12.92
CA VAL A 64 -4.84 2.97 -11.60
C VAL A 64 -4.03 1.73 -11.23
N ARG A 65 -3.83 0.81 -12.19
CA ARG A 65 -3.01 -0.39 -11.97
C ARG A 65 -1.57 -0.01 -11.63
N GLY A 66 -0.99 0.98 -12.30
CA GLY A 66 0.36 1.48 -12.00
C GLY A 66 0.47 2.06 -10.59
N GLU A 67 -0.50 2.86 -10.16
CA GLU A 67 -0.52 3.41 -8.79
C GLU A 67 -0.64 2.32 -7.72
N VAL A 68 -1.50 1.33 -7.94
CA VAL A 68 -1.66 0.20 -7.04
C VAL A 68 -0.38 -0.64 -6.97
N GLU A 69 0.21 -0.99 -8.12
CA GLU A 69 1.45 -1.75 -8.19
C GLU A 69 2.60 -1.04 -7.46
N MET A 70 2.75 0.28 -7.68
CA MET A 70 3.73 1.07 -6.95
C MET A 70 3.52 1.05 -5.45
N GLU A 71 2.28 1.12 -4.95
CA GLU A 71 2.03 1.03 -3.51
C GLU A 71 2.33 -0.36 -2.94
N LEU A 72 2.03 -1.43 -3.68
CA LEU A 72 2.37 -2.78 -3.26
C LEU A 72 3.90 -2.96 -3.14
N ILE A 73 4.66 -2.46 -4.11
CA ILE A 73 6.14 -2.46 -4.07
C ILE A 73 6.65 -1.64 -2.88
N ASN A 74 6.10 -0.44 -2.67
CA ASN A 74 6.50 0.42 -1.56
C ASN A 74 6.20 -0.22 -0.19
N THR A 75 5.08 -0.93 -0.07
CA THR A 75 4.71 -1.68 1.14
C THR A 75 5.72 -2.79 1.40
N ALA A 76 6.05 -3.60 0.39
CA ALA A 76 7.05 -4.66 0.51
C ALA A 76 8.42 -4.10 0.93
N HIS A 77 8.88 -3.03 0.29
CA HIS A 77 10.13 -2.37 0.64
C HIS A 77 10.13 -1.83 2.09
N THR A 78 9.03 -1.19 2.50
CA THR A 78 8.88 -0.69 3.88
C THR A 78 8.93 -1.81 4.90
N ASN A 79 8.34 -2.96 4.60
CA ASN A 79 8.39 -4.14 5.46
C ASN A 79 9.80 -4.70 5.58
N VAL A 80 10.57 -4.73 4.48
CA VAL A 80 11.99 -5.11 4.53
C VAL A 80 12.79 -4.16 5.43
N LEU A 81 12.53 -2.85 5.37
CA LEU A 81 13.19 -1.88 6.25
C LEU A 81 12.81 -2.08 7.72
N LEU A 82 11.55 -2.40 8.02
CA LEU A 82 11.09 -2.74 9.36
C LEU A 82 11.79 -4.00 9.88
N LEU A 83 11.80 -5.08 9.08
CA LEU A 83 12.49 -6.33 9.42
C LEU A 83 13.98 -6.09 9.69
N ARG A 84 14.65 -5.30 8.85
CA ARG A 84 16.05 -4.92 9.07
C ARG A 84 16.26 -4.26 10.44
N GLN A 85 15.39 -3.33 10.84
CA GLN A 85 15.50 -2.68 12.15
C GLN A 85 15.29 -3.65 13.31
N LEU A 86 14.36 -4.59 13.19
CA LEU A 86 14.09 -5.60 14.21
C LEU A 86 15.24 -6.62 14.30
N PHE A 87 15.74 -7.11 13.17
CA PHE A 87 16.85 -8.06 13.12
C PHE A 87 18.15 -7.44 13.66
N SER A 88 18.47 -6.19 13.31
CA SER A 88 19.63 -5.51 13.88
C SER A 88 19.54 -5.30 15.40
N GLN A 89 18.33 -5.28 15.99
CA GLN A 89 18.18 -5.27 17.44
C GLN A 89 18.36 -6.68 18.02
N ALA A 90 17.73 -7.69 17.41
CA ALA A 90 17.85 -9.09 17.84
C ALA A 90 19.30 -9.60 17.81
N GLU A 91 20.05 -9.26 16.76
CA GLU A 91 21.46 -9.63 16.59
C GLU A 91 22.36 -9.08 17.69
N LYS A 92 22.07 -7.88 18.23
CA LYS A 92 22.81 -7.31 19.38
C LYS A 92 22.68 -8.17 20.64
N PHE A 93 21.61 -8.94 20.74
CA PHE A 93 21.35 -9.87 21.84
C PHE A 93 21.58 -11.33 21.43
N TYR A 94 22.23 -11.58 20.28
CA TYR A 94 22.52 -12.91 19.74
C TYR A 94 21.28 -13.79 19.53
N LEU A 95 20.11 -13.15 19.35
CA LEU A 95 18.86 -13.86 19.06
C LEU A 95 18.78 -14.21 17.58
N ARG A 96 18.31 -15.42 17.28
CA ARG A 96 17.98 -15.88 15.93
C ARG A 96 16.47 -15.89 15.77
N LEU A 97 15.94 -14.86 15.12
CA LEU A 97 14.52 -14.79 14.81
C LEU A 97 14.23 -15.59 13.54
N GLN A 98 13.12 -16.32 13.55
CA GLN A 98 12.62 -17.08 12.40
C GLN A 98 11.17 -16.69 12.19
N THR A 99 10.80 -16.43 10.93
CA THR A 99 9.42 -16.21 10.54
C THR A 99 8.89 -17.48 9.91
N ASP A 100 7.73 -17.95 10.36
CA ASP A 100 6.99 -18.98 9.64
C ASP A 100 6.10 -18.30 8.59
N ILE A 101 6.49 -18.43 7.32
CA ILE A 101 5.76 -17.80 6.21
C ILE A 101 4.37 -18.43 6.04
N SER A 102 4.19 -19.70 6.42
CA SER A 102 2.90 -20.38 6.30
C SER A 102 1.82 -19.78 7.20
N GLU A 103 2.22 -19.10 8.29
CA GLU A 103 1.29 -18.40 9.17
C GLU A 103 0.85 -17.03 8.61
N LEU A 104 1.50 -16.51 7.58
CA LEU A 104 1.18 -15.20 6.98
C LEU A 104 0.01 -15.25 5.98
N GLU A 105 -0.39 -16.44 5.53
CA GLU A 105 -1.48 -16.65 4.57
C GLU A 105 -2.84 -16.94 5.25
N ASN A 106 -2.90 -16.93 6.59
CA ASN A 106 -4.09 -17.27 7.38
C ASN A 106 -5.08 -16.12 7.58
#